data_AF-A0A0A7P9S5-F1
#
_entry.id   AF-A0A0A7P9S5-F1
#
_cell.length_a   1.000
_cell.length_b   1.000
_cell.length_c   1.000
_cell.angle_alpha   90.00
_cell.angle_beta   90.00
_cell.angle_gamma   90.00
#
_symmetry.space_group_name_H-M   'P 1'
#
loop_
_entity.id
_entity.type
_entity.pdbx_description
1 polymer ?
#
loop_
_entity_poly.entity_id
_entity_poly.type
_entity_poly.pdbx_seq_one_letter_code
_entity_poly.pdbx_strand_id
1 'polypeptide(L)'
;PLVTAHKRSIHQDAPTYVEQSTEAQILVTGIKVVDLLAPYARGGKIGLFGGAGVGKTVLIMELINNVAKAHGGYSVFAGVGERTREGNDLYHEMIESNVNKHGG
;
A
#
# COMPACT_ATOMS: atom_id res chain seq x y z
N PRO A 1 17.55 -2.80 -17.88
CA PRO A 1 16.50 -1.73 -17.84
C PRO A 1 15.13 -2.33 -18.19
N LEU A 2 14.08 -2.00 -17.44
CA LEU A 2 12.73 -2.48 -17.75
C LEU A 2 12.28 -1.92 -19.11
N VAL A 3 11.76 -2.79 -19.98
CA VAL A 3 11.12 -2.37 -21.23
C VAL A 3 9.79 -1.72 -20.85
N THR A 4 9.65 -0.42 -21.13
CA THR A 4 8.48 0.36 -20.76
C THR A 4 8.08 1.29 -21.89
N ALA A 5 6.77 1.48 -22.07
CA ALA A 5 6.20 2.43 -23.03
C ALA A 5 6.38 3.89 -22.57
N HIS A 6 6.48 4.12 -21.26
CA HIS A 6 6.53 5.46 -20.67
C HIS A 6 7.59 5.57 -19.59
N LYS A 7 8.21 6.76 -19.50
CA LYS A 7 9.13 7.14 -18.43
C LYS A 7 8.67 8.48 -17.87
N ARG A 8 8.64 8.59 -16.54
CA ARG A 8 8.26 9.81 -15.83
C ARG A 8 9.36 10.18 -14.84
N SER A 9 9.59 11.48 -14.63
CA SER A 9 10.49 11.96 -13.57
C SER A 9 9.96 11.58 -12.19
N ILE A 10 10.84 11.18 -11.27
CA ILE A 10 10.49 10.92 -9.86
C ILE A 10 10.23 12.22 -9.08
N HIS A 11 10.71 13.36 -9.58
CA HIS A 11 10.38 14.68 -9.07
C HIS A 11 9.23 15.27 -9.87
N GLN A 12 8.12 15.53 -9.20
CA GLN A 12 6.88 16.09 -9.76
C GLN A 12 6.29 17.09 -8.77
N ASP A 13 5.67 18.15 -9.28
CA ASP A 13 4.89 19.06 -8.45
C ASP A 13 3.64 18.37 -7.92
N ALA A 14 3.14 18.85 -6.77
CA ALA A 14 1.89 18.36 -6.22
C ALA A 14 0.70 18.74 -7.12
N PRO A 15 -0.40 17.97 -7.10
CA PRO A 15 -1.63 18.34 -7.80
C PRO A 15 -2.10 19.74 -7.39
N THR A 16 -2.59 20.50 -8.37
CA THR A 16 -3.08 21.86 -8.13
C THR A 16 -4.34 21.86 -7.26
N TYR A 17 -4.68 22.98 -6.64
CA TYR A 17 -5.86 23.09 -5.77
C TYR A 17 -7.16 22.69 -6.48
N VAL A 18 -7.29 23.01 -7.78
CA VAL A 18 -8.49 22.71 -8.58
C VAL A 18 -8.62 21.21 -8.89
N GLU A 19 -7.51 20.47 -8.91
CA GLU A 19 -7.48 19.03 -9.17
C GLU A 19 -7.71 18.19 -7.89
N GLN A 20 -7.71 18.81 -6.71
CA GLN A 20 -7.92 18.10 -5.46
C GLN A 20 -9.42 17.81 -5.25
N SER A 21 -9.76 16.54 -5.05
CA SER A 21 -11.12 16.15 -4.70
C SER A 21 -11.49 16.63 -3.30
N THR A 22 -12.68 17.22 -3.16
CA THR A 22 -13.26 17.61 -1.86
C THR A 22 -14.15 16.52 -1.26
N GLU A 23 -14.31 15.38 -1.93
CA GLU A 23 -15.19 14.31 -1.48
C GLU A 23 -14.53 13.47 -0.38
N ALA A 24 -15.20 13.40 0.77
CA ALA A 24 -14.84 12.46 1.83
C ALA A 24 -15.34 11.06 1.45
N GLN A 25 -14.44 10.19 0.99
CA GLN A 25 -14.73 8.78 0.72
C GLN A 25 -13.96 7.88 1.69
N ILE A 26 -14.59 6.82 2.18
CA ILE A 26 -13.95 5.82 3.04
C ILE A 26 -13.33 4.73 2.16
N LEU A 27 -12.09 4.35 2.46
CA LEU A 27 -11.43 3.17 1.95
C LEU A 27 -11.72 2.00 2.91
N VAL A 28 -12.63 1.11 2.52
CA VAL A 28 -12.94 -0.10 3.29
C VAL A 28 -11.76 -1.08 3.18
N THR A 29 -11.16 -1.42 4.32
CA THR A 29 -9.93 -2.21 4.41
C THR A 29 -10.18 -3.70 4.62
N GLY A 30 -11.36 -4.08 5.12
CA GLY A 30 -11.68 -5.46 5.53
C GLY A 30 -11.16 -5.82 6.92
N ILE A 31 -10.44 -4.92 7.59
CA ILE A 31 -9.90 -5.13 8.93
C ILE A 31 -10.84 -4.49 9.93
N LYS A 32 -11.60 -5.32 10.66
CA LYS A 32 -12.68 -4.87 11.57
C LYS A 32 -12.28 -3.74 12.52
N VAL A 33 -11.12 -3.84 13.16
CA VAL A 33 -10.68 -2.82 14.13
C VAL A 33 -10.34 -1.49 13.44
N VAL A 34 -9.79 -1.54 12.22
CA VAL A 34 -9.46 -0.35 11.42
C VAL A 34 -10.75 0.27 10.90
N ASP A 35 -11.60 -0.52 10.23
CA ASP A 35 -12.84 -0.02 9.62
C ASP A 35 -13.83 0.54 10.66
N LEU A 36 -13.82 0.04 11.90
CA LEU A 36 -14.70 0.51 12.96
C LEU A 36 -14.13 1.71 13.74
N LEU A 37 -12.89 1.63 14.20
CA LEU A 37 -12.34 2.61 15.14
C LEU A 37 -11.54 3.73 14.46
N ALA A 38 -10.93 3.45 13.32
CA ALA A 38 -10.03 4.37 12.63
C ALA A 38 -10.14 4.19 11.10
N PRO A 39 -11.32 4.47 10.51
CA PRO A 39 -11.57 4.23 9.09
C PRO A 39 -10.62 5.07 8.22
N TYR A 40 -10.10 4.46 7.15
CA TYR A 40 -9.16 5.12 6.26
C TYR A 40 -9.89 5.99 5.23
N ALA A 41 -9.42 7.21 5.01
CA ALA A 41 -9.93 8.07 3.95
C ALA A 41 -9.27 7.71 2.60
N ARG A 42 -10.07 7.56 1.55
CA ARG A 42 -9.57 7.35 0.19
C ARG A 42 -8.81 8.60 -0.27
N GLY A 43 -7.58 8.41 -0.74
CA GLY A 43 -6.68 9.54 -1.08
C GLY A 43 -6.04 10.23 0.12
N GLY A 44 -6.32 9.76 1.34
CA GLY A 44 -5.70 10.25 2.57
C GLY A 44 -4.31 9.67 2.81
N LYS A 45 -3.60 10.28 3.77
CA LYS A 45 -2.32 9.77 4.29
C LYS A 45 -2.58 9.08 5.63
N ILE A 46 -2.10 7.86 5.78
CA ILE A 46 -2.27 7.04 6.97
C ILE A 46 -0.91 6.78 7.62
N GLY A 47 -0.81 6.97 8.93
CA GLY A 47 0.36 6.63 9.72
C GLY A 47 0.15 5.34 10.49
N LEU A 48 1.04 4.36 10.31
CA LEU A 48 1.07 3.15 11.12
C LEU A 48 2.18 3.24 12.17
N PHE A 49 1.80 3.64 13.40
CA PHE A 49 2.73 3.81 14.51
C PHE A 49 2.88 2.51 15.30
N GLY A 50 4.10 2.03 15.49
CA GLY A 50 4.35 0.83 16.29
C GLY A 50 5.83 0.45 16.41
N GLY A 51 6.15 -0.45 17.33
CA GLY A 51 7.50 -0.94 17.61
C GLY A 51 7.95 -2.11 16.72
N ALA A 52 9.08 -2.73 17.05
CA ALA A 52 9.48 -3.99 16.44
C ALA A 52 8.56 -5.12 16.92
N GLY A 53 8.23 -6.07 16.04
CA GLY A 53 7.44 -7.27 16.40
C GLY A 53 5.94 -7.06 16.59
N VAL A 54 5.41 -5.83 16.44
CA VAL A 54 3.96 -5.56 16.62
C VAL A 54 3.10 -5.89 15.39
N GLY A 55 3.67 -6.54 14.37
CA GLY A 55 2.94 -6.96 13.16
C GLY A 55 2.68 -5.86 12.13
N LYS A 56 3.48 -4.78 12.09
CA LYS A 56 3.29 -3.70 11.09
C LYS A 56 3.33 -4.21 9.65
N THR A 57 4.31 -5.03 9.32
CA THR A 57 4.47 -5.60 7.98
C THR A 57 3.28 -6.49 7.61
N VAL A 58 2.83 -7.32 8.55
CA VAL A 58 1.65 -8.19 8.39
C VAL A 58 0.40 -7.37 8.11
N LEU A 59 0.20 -6.26 8.82
CA LEU A 59 -0.93 -5.35 8.57
C LEU A 59 -0.86 -4.73 7.18
N ILE A 60 0.32 -4.30 6.73
CA ILE A 60 0.52 -3.73 5.39
C ILE A 60 0.22 -4.77 4.31
N MET A 61 0.68 -6.01 4.48
CA MET A 61 0.40 -7.09 3.53
C MET A 61 -1.09 -7.39 3.45
N GLU A 62 -1.79 -7.43 4.59
CA GLU A 62 -3.22 -7.68 4.61
C GLU A 62 -4.01 -6.53 3.96
N LEU A 63 -3.58 -5.27 4.17
CA LEU A 63 -4.13 -4.12 3.46
C LEU A 63 -3.97 -4.26 1.94
N ILE A 64 -2.77 -4.62 1.48
CA ILE A 64 -2.50 -4.84 0.05
C ILE A 64 -3.40 -5.95 -0.51
N ASN A 65 -3.49 -7.07 0.18
CA ASN A 65 -4.29 -8.23 -0.19
C ASN A 65 -5.78 -7.86 -0.33
N ASN A 66 -6.34 -7.15 0.66
CA ASN A 66 -7.75 -6.76 0.65
C ASN A 66 -8.04 -5.68 -0.39
N VAL A 67 -7.15 -4.71 -0.58
CA VAL A 67 -7.30 -3.69 -1.63
C VAL A 67 -7.24 -4.30 -3.03
N ALA A 68 -6.30 -5.21 -3.28
CA ALA A 68 -6.18 -5.90 -4.56
C ALA A 68 -7.43 -6.75 -4.88
N LYS A 69 -7.97 -7.47 -3.89
CA LYS A 69 -9.15 -8.33 -4.05
C LYS A 69 -10.47 -7.56 -4.17
N ALA A 70 -10.66 -6.50 -3.38
CA ALA A 70 -11.94 -5.81 -3.28
C ALA A 70 -12.09 -4.60 -4.22
N HIS A 71 -11.01 -3.88 -4.50
CA HIS A 71 -11.06 -2.59 -5.21
C HIS A 71 -10.44 -2.63 -6.61
N GLY A 72 -9.87 -3.77 -7.03
CA GLY A 72 -9.26 -3.94 -8.36
C GLY A 72 -8.09 -2.99 -8.64
N GLY A 73 -7.50 -2.42 -7.59
CA GLY A 73 -6.40 -1.46 -7.67
C GLY A 73 -5.02 -2.12 -7.57
N TYR A 74 -4.01 -1.40 -8.03
CA TYR A 74 -2.61 -1.77 -7.81
C TYR A 74 -2.12 -1.23 -6.47
N SER A 75 -1.31 -2.02 -5.78
CA SER A 75 -0.59 -1.60 -4.59
C SER A 75 0.90 -1.44 -4.90
N VAL A 76 1.50 -0.36 -4.41
CA VAL A 76 2.94 -0.11 -4.53
C VAL A 76 3.53 -0.04 -3.13
N PHE A 77 4.49 -0.90 -2.84
CA PHE A 77 5.26 -0.89 -1.60
C PHE A 77 6.64 -0.29 -1.83
N ALA A 78 7.03 0.68 -1.01
CA ALA A 78 8.36 1.30 -1.02
C ALA A 78 9.04 1.10 0.33
N GLY A 79 9.99 0.16 0.40
CA GLY A 79 10.79 -0.09 1.60
C GLY A 79 11.93 0.91 1.74
N VAL A 80 11.76 1.95 2.56
CA VAL A 80 12.78 3.00 2.77
C VAL A 80 13.52 2.75 4.07
N GLY A 81 14.82 2.44 3.98
CA GLY A 81 15.65 2.18 5.18
C GLY A 81 15.34 0.86 5.90
N GLU A 82 14.56 -0.02 5.26
CA GLU A 82 14.20 -1.33 5.78
C GLU A 82 15.37 -2.31 5.68
N ARG A 83 15.35 -3.34 6.53
CA ARG A 83 16.35 -4.41 6.45
C ARG A 83 16.06 -5.30 5.24
N THR A 84 17.12 -5.72 4.53
CA THR A 84 17.00 -6.64 3.39
C THR A 84 16.28 -7.94 3.77
N ARG A 85 16.48 -8.46 4.99
CA ARG A 85 15.73 -9.63 5.49
C ARG A 85 14.23 -9.37 5.53
N GLU A 86 13.80 -8.23 6.06
CA GLU A 86 12.38 -7.87 6.16
C GLU A 86 11.76 -7.67 4.76
N GLY A 87 12.52 -7.13 3.82
CA GLY A 87 12.11 -7.03 2.41
C GLY A 87 12.01 -8.38 1.70
N ASN A 88 12.93 -9.32 1.99
CA ASN A 88 12.89 -10.68 1.46
C ASN A 88 11.69 -11.45 2.01
N ASP A 89 11.45 -11.38 3.31
CA ASP A 89 10.30 -12.01 3.97
C ASP A 89 8.99 -11.48 3.35
N LEU A 90 8.87 -10.15 3.20
CA LEU A 90 7.75 -9.49 2.53
C LEU A 90 7.55 -9.98 1.08
N TYR A 91 8.62 -10.12 0.30
CA TYR A 91 8.56 -10.55 -1.10
C TYR A 91 8.00 -11.98 -1.21
N HIS A 92 8.48 -12.90 -0.38
CA HIS A 92 7.99 -14.29 -0.37
C HIS A 92 6.55 -14.38 0.12
N GLU A 93 6.18 -13.65 1.18
CA GLU A 93 4.80 -13.61 1.67
C GLU A 93 3.82 -13.06 0.60
N MET A 94 4.23 -12.07 -0.20
CA MET A 94 3.43 -11.56 -1.31
C MET A 94 3.19 -12.61 -2.42
N ILE A 95 4.17 -13.48 -2.67
CA ILE A 95 4.04 -14.59 -3.63
C ILE A 95 3.09 -15.65 -3.06
N GLU A 96 3.30 -16.08 -1.82
CA GLU A 96 2.49 -17.10 -1.14
C GLU A 96 1.02 -16.67 -0.99
N SER A 97 0.78 -15.40 -0.66
CA SER A 97 -0.56 -14.81 -0.56
C SER A 97 -1.26 -14.60 -1.91
N ASN A 98 -0.62 -14.97 -3.03
CA ASN A 98 -1.11 -14.79 -4.40
C ASN A 98 -1.39 -13.32 -4.78
N VAL A 99 -0.81 -12.38 -4.05
CA VAL A 99 -0.83 -10.95 -4.37
C VAL A 99 0.16 -10.67 -5.52
N ASN A 100 1.31 -11.33 -5.52
CA ASN A 100 2.32 -11.27 -6.58
C ASN A 100 2.47 -12.64 -7.26
N LYS A 101 1.53 -13.00 -8.13
CA LYS A 101 1.46 -14.34 -8.75
C LYS A 101 2.57 -14.66 -9.74
N HIS A 102 3.19 -13.64 -10.33
CA HIS A 102 4.17 -13.84 -11.40
C HIS A 102 5.61 -13.73 -10.95
N GLY A 103 5.88 -13.32 -9.70
CA GLY A 103 7.24 -13.09 -9.20
C GLY A 103 7.98 -12.17 -10.17
N GLY A 104 7.64 -10.88 -10.12
CA GLY A 104 8.09 -9.86 -11.10
C GLY A 104 9.54 -9.96 -11.58
#